data_AF-A0A6A6CTZ3-F1
#
_entry.id   AF-A0A6A6CTZ3-F1
#
_cell.length_a   1.000
_cell.length_b   1.000
_cell.length_c   1.000
_cell.angle_alpha   90.00
_cell.angle_beta   90.00
_cell.angle_gamma   90.00
#
_symmetry.space_group_name_H-M   'P 1'
#
loop_
_entity.id
_entity.type
_entity.pdbx_description
1 polymer ?
#
loop_
_entity_poly.entity_id
_entity_poly.type
_entity_poly.pdbx_seq_one_letter_code
_entity_poly.pdbx_strand_id
1 'polypeptide(L)'
;MTERPATGAVYETLINLGQEVMVVTSAYGPKYMSSLSTPDGKPLPEKQLSEGLFVHWGDRARARLEATTFKLDPPKWVLINQVQGPSDTLGIVSRCLRRYGWATQQLPTWEDRITFPIGTYCYSAILGTPNSNGIAMFLITHKFRLKTSTIASVTVYGSGSRNGEGQEVPSLLWYISKERSVRRFRNENEAYQENNPEDNDITEVPHRLQPQPVDPRGDDCWVGGICG
;
A
#
# COMPACT_ATOMS: atom_id res chain seq x y z
N MET A 1 8.21 -1.02 18.09
CA MET A 1 7.56 0.27 18.30
C MET A 1 8.60 1.39 18.29
N THR A 2 8.47 2.38 17.40
CA THR A 2 9.32 3.57 17.42
C THR A 2 8.45 4.76 17.78
N GLU A 3 8.49 5.16 19.04
CA GLU A 3 7.87 6.40 19.50
C GLU A 3 8.81 7.57 19.16
N ARG A 4 8.26 8.66 18.62
CA ARG A 4 9.01 9.88 18.30
C ARG A 4 8.63 10.97 19.30
N PRO A 5 9.41 11.19 20.38
CA PRO A 5 9.03 12.09 21.47
C PRO A 5 8.80 13.54 21.03
N ALA A 6 9.48 13.97 19.96
CA ALA A 6 9.35 15.33 19.41
C ALA A 6 8.06 15.56 18.59
N THR A 7 7.34 14.50 18.19
CA THR A 7 6.13 14.61 17.35
C THR A 7 4.94 13.80 17.84
N GLY A 8 5.07 13.02 18.91
CA GLY A 8 4.02 12.15 19.45
C GLY A 8 3.53 11.05 18.48
N ALA A 9 4.07 11.01 17.25
CA ALA A 9 3.65 10.07 16.23
C ALA A 9 4.13 8.66 16.56
N VAL A 10 3.25 7.69 16.31
CA VAL A 10 3.50 6.28 16.58
C VAL A 10 3.44 5.52 15.26
N TYR A 11 4.58 4.96 14.87
CA TYR A 11 4.69 4.07 13.73
C TYR A 11 5.24 2.73 14.19
N GLU A 12 4.47 1.67 13.96
CA GLU A 12 4.89 0.32 14.23
C GLU A 12 4.90 -0.49 12.94
N THR A 13 6.02 -1.17 12.69
CA THR A 13 6.19 -1.99 11.51
C THR A 13 6.84 -3.32 11.84
N LEU A 14 6.35 -4.40 11.26
CA LEU A 14 7.00 -5.70 11.19
C LEU A 14 7.66 -5.84 9.82
N ILE A 15 8.88 -6.36 9.78
CA ILE A 15 9.66 -6.48 8.54
C ILE A 15 10.17 -7.91 8.40
N ASN A 16 9.85 -8.54 7.28
CA ASN A 16 10.46 -9.79 6.84
C ASN A 16 11.26 -9.54 5.55
N LEU A 17 12.58 -9.42 5.70
CA LEU A 17 13.48 -9.19 4.57
C LEU A 17 13.59 -10.39 3.62
N GLY A 18 13.33 -11.62 4.08
CA GLY A 18 13.43 -12.81 3.22
C GLY A 18 12.29 -12.92 2.22
N GLN A 19 11.12 -12.38 2.58
CA GLN A 19 9.94 -12.33 1.72
C GLN A 19 9.70 -10.93 1.13
N GLU A 20 10.60 -9.99 1.41
CA GLU A 20 10.49 -8.58 1.03
C GLU A 20 9.16 -7.91 1.47
N VAL A 21 8.66 -8.30 2.65
CA VAL A 21 7.38 -7.82 3.21
C VAL A 21 7.62 -6.82 4.33
N MET A 22 6.88 -5.71 4.27
CA MET A 22 6.72 -4.77 5.36
C MET A 22 5.24 -4.73 5.78
N VAL A 23 4.97 -4.86 7.07
CA VAL A 23 3.63 -4.73 7.64
C VAL A 23 3.62 -3.52 8.55
N VAL A 24 2.76 -2.55 8.27
CA VAL A 24 2.49 -1.37 9.10
C VAL A 24 1.31 -1.72 9.99
N THR A 25 1.57 -1.95 11.28
CA THR A 25 0.55 -2.34 12.28
C THR A 25 -0.08 -1.13 12.95
N SER A 26 0.61 0.01 12.98
CA SER A 26 0.10 1.27 13.49
C SER A 26 0.80 2.43 12.79
N ALA A 27 0.02 3.42 12.36
CA ALA A 27 0.52 4.60 11.66
C ALA A 27 -0.25 5.85 12.08
N TYR A 28 -0.03 6.28 13.33
CA TYR A 28 -0.69 7.45 13.89
C TYR A 28 0.16 8.70 13.65
N GLY A 29 -0.29 9.54 12.73
CA GLY A 29 0.40 10.80 12.39
C GLY A 29 0.32 11.86 13.50
N PRO A 30 1.19 12.88 13.47
CA PRO A 30 1.25 13.91 14.50
C PRO A 30 -0.08 14.66 14.72
N LYS A 31 -0.83 14.92 13.64
CA LYS A 31 -2.14 15.61 13.70
C LYS A 31 -3.19 14.81 14.48
N TYR A 32 -3.19 13.48 14.32
CA TYR A 32 -4.08 12.60 15.07
C TYR A 32 -3.64 12.54 16.54
N MET A 33 -2.35 12.34 16.80
CA MET A 33 -1.81 12.26 18.16
C MET A 33 -1.96 13.58 18.95
N SER A 34 -1.83 14.73 18.27
CA SER A 34 -2.08 16.04 18.88
C SER A 34 -3.56 16.26 19.20
N SER A 35 -4.48 15.66 18.43
CA SER A 35 -5.92 15.74 18.74
C SER A 35 -6.31 14.94 19.99
N LEU A 36 -5.50 13.95 20.37
CA LEU A 36 -5.67 13.15 21.59
C LEU A 36 -4.96 13.74 22.81
N SER A 37 -4.05 14.71 22.63
CA SER A 37 -3.14 15.20 23.68
C SER A 37 -3.27 16.72 23.92
N THR A 38 -4.33 17.14 24.63
CA THR A 38 -4.47 18.42 25.39
C THR A 38 -4.41 19.80 24.66
N PRO A 39 -4.97 20.90 25.26
CA PRO A 39 -5.45 22.11 24.56
C PRO A 39 -4.40 23.10 24.02
N ASP A 40 -3.11 22.94 24.32
CA ASP A 40 -2.08 23.96 24.04
C ASP A 40 -1.43 23.86 22.65
N GLY A 41 -2.01 23.05 21.76
CA GLY A 41 -2.17 23.40 20.33
C GLY A 41 -0.94 23.83 19.53
N LYS A 42 0.29 23.42 19.88
CA LYS A 42 1.43 23.62 18.99
C LYS A 42 1.46 22.49 17.96
N PRO A 43 1.26 22.77 16.66
CA PRO A 43 1.35 21.75 15.63
C PRO A 43 2.77 21.16 15.67
N LEU A 44 2.84 19.87 15.98
CA LEU A 44 4.11 19.15 16.00
C LEU A 44 4.63 19.04 14.55
N PRO A 45 5.94 19.18 14.32
CA PRO A 45 6.49 19.17 12.98
C PRO A 45 6.11 17.87 12.27
N GLU A 46 5.53 18.01 11.08
CA GLU A 46 5.02 16.89 10.29
C GLU A 46 6.19 16.04 9.78
N LYS A 47 6.57 15.02 10.55
CA LYS A 47 7.36 13.92 10.00
C LYS A 47 6.41 12.87 9.43
N GLN A 48 6.43 12.79 8.10
CA GLN A 48 5.58 11.94 7.29
C GLN A 48 5.91 10.46 7.50
N LEU A 49 4.90 9.60 7.35
CA LEU A 49 5.00 8.13 7.41
C LEU A 49 6.21 7.60 6.61
N SER A 50 6.52 8.23 5.46
CA SER A 50 7.64 7.90 4.57
C SER A 50 9.00 7.77 5.26
N GLU A 51 9.36 8.74 6.10
CA GLU A 51 10.64 8.76 6.82
C GLU A 51 10.71 7.63 7.86
N GLY A 52 9.59 7.33 8.52
CA GLY A 52 9.47 6.21 9.45
C GLY A 52 9.70 4.87 8.75
N LEU A 53 9.01 4.66 7.62
CA LEU A 53 9.16 3.46 6.79
C LEU A 53 10.60 3.30 6.29
N PHE A 54 11.25 4.39 5.86
CA PHE A 54 12.62 4.35 5.38
C PHE A 54 13.64 3.96 6.44
N VAL A 55 13.56 4.54 7.64
CA VAL A 55 14.45 4.19 8.74
C VAL A 55 14.29 2.71 9.09
N HIS A 56 13.05 2.24 9.25
CA HIS A 56 12.79 0.85 9.63
C HIS A 56 13.29 -0.14 8.56
N TRP A 57 13.01 0.12 7.28
CA TRP A 57 13.48 -0.72 6.18
C TRP A 57 15.00 -0.66 6.01
N GLY A 58 15.53 0.56 5.92
CA GLY A 58 16.93 0.80 5.61
C GLY A 58 17.87 0.28 6.69
N ASP A 59 17.51 0.38 7.96
CA ASP A 59 18.36 -0.13 9.06
C ASP A 59 18.38 -1.65 9.07
N ARG A 60 17.22 -2.30 8.86
CA ARG A 60 17.11 -3.76 8.76
C ARG A 60 17.82 -4.31 7.52
N ALA A 61 17.60 -3.71 6.36
CA ALA A 61 18.18 -4.15 5.10
C ALA A 61 19.71 -3.99 5.09
N ARG A 62 20.24 -2.88 5.62
CA ARG A 62 21.69 -2.66 5.75
C ARG A 62 22.33 -3.62 6.75
N ALA A 63 21.69 -3.88 7.89
CA ALA A 63 22.18 -4.85 8.87
C ALA A 63 22.27 -6.27 8.29
N ARG A 64 21.35 -6.66 7.40
CA ARG A 64 21.36 -7.99 6.76
C ARG A 64 22.36 -8.11 5.62
N LEU A 65 22.53 -7.08 4.81
CA LEU A 65 23.33 -7.15 3.58
C LEU A 65 24.82 -6.85 3.81
N GLU A 66 25.23 -6.47 5.03
CA GLU A 66 26.56 -5.91 5.35
C GLU A 66 27.00 -4.82 4.35
N ALA A 67 26.02 -4.19 3.69
CA ALA A 67 26.25 -3.42 2.49
C ALA A 67 26.62 -1.98 2.87
N THR A 68 27.88 -1.64 2.65
CA THR A 68 28.40 -0.28 2.89
C THR A 68 27.93 0.71 1.83
N THR A 69 27.68 0.28 0.58
CA THR A 69 27.28 1.20 -0.50
C THR A 69 26.63 0.51 -1.71
N PHE A 70 25.37 0.08 -1.61
CA PHE A 70 24.55 -0.24 -2.79
C PHE A 70 23.12 0.23 -2.59
N LYS A 71 22.45 0.68 -3.67
CA LYS A 71 21.02 1.01 -3.65
C LYS A 71 20.25 -0.22 -3.20
N LEU A 72 19.44 -0.06 -2.15
CA LEU A 72 18.65 -1.15 -1.58
C LEU A 72 17.44 -1.44 -2.47
N ASP A 73 17.05 -2.70 -2.56
CA ASP A 73 15.71 -3.02 -3.08
C ASP A 73 14.66 -2.52 -2.06
N PRO A 74 13.57 -1.87 -2.53
CA PRO A 74 12.43 -1.57 -1.68
C PRO A 74 11.71 -2.87 -1.27
N PRO A 75 10.83 -2.85 -0.27
CA PRO A 75 9.92 -3.97 -0.03
C PRO A 75 9.09 -4.27 -1.29
N LYS A 76 8.91 -5.55 -1.61
CA LYS A 76 7.99 -6.01 -2.67
C LYS A 76 6.54 -5.82 -2.24
N TRP A 77 6.26 -6.00 -0.96
CA TRP A 77 4.91 -5.89 -0.39
C TRP A 77 4.88 -4.96 0.82
N VAL A 78 3.90 -4.06 0.85
CA VAL A 78 3.61 -3.22 2.02
C VAL A 78 2.16 -3.41 2.44
N LEU A 79 1.94 -4.04 3.58
CA LEU A 79 0.62 -4.22 4.18
C LEU A 79 0.36 -3.10 5.19
N ILE A 80 -0.66 -2.29 4.97
CA ILE A 80 -1.25 -1.44 6.01
C ILE A 80 -2.41 -2.23 6.61
N ASN A 81 -2.21 -2.79 7.79
CA ASN A 81 -3.24 -3.56 8.48
C ASN A 81 -4.20 -2.62 9.21
N GLN A 82 -5.50 -2.94 9.19
CA GLN A 82 -6.53 -2.20 9.94
C GLN A 82 -6.42 -0.67 9.75
N VAL A 83 -6.73 -0.17 8.56
CA VAL A 83 -6.67 1.26 8.27
C VAL A 83 -7.66 2.03 9.14
N GLN A 84 -7.15 2.65 10.21
CA GLN A 84 -7.92 3.44 11.15
C GLN A 84 -7.74 4.95 10.85
N GLY A 85 -8.85 5.63 10.50
CA GLY A 85 -8.91 7.08 10.30
C GLY A 85 -8.56 7.58 8.89
N PRO A 86 -8.53 8.93 8.69
CA PRO A 86 -9.72 9.77 8.78
C PRO A 86 -10.86 9.25 7.88
N SER A 87 -12.10 9.69 8.13
CA SER A 87 -13.31 9.31 7.37
C SER A 87 -13.11 9.29 5.87
N ASP A 88 -12.26 10.16 5.35
CA ASP A 88 -11.99 10.32 3.92
C ASP A 88 -11.30 9.09 3.32
N THR A 89 -10.37 8.44 4.04
CA THR A 89 -9.73 7.21 3.54
C THR A 89 -10.75 6.09 3.44
N LEU A 90 -11.54 5.90 4.49
CA LEU A 90 -12.60 4.88 4.52
C LEU A 90 -13.67 5.18 3.48
N GLY A 91 -14.04 6.45 3.27
CA GLY A 91 -15.00 6.88 2.26
C GLY A 91 -14.52 6.59 0.84
N ILE A 92 -13.25 6.86 0.54
CA ILE A 92 -12.63 6.55 -0.77
C ILE A 92 -12.62 5.03 -1.00
N VAL A 93 -12.12 4.26 -0.04
CA VAL A 93 -12.07 2.79 -0.13
C VAL A 93 -13.48 2.22 -0.32
N SER A 94 -14.45 2.71 0.46
CA SER A 94 -15.85 2.27 0.37
C SER A 94 -16.47 2.61 -0.97
N ARG A 95 -16.20 3.81 -1.51
CA ARG A 95 -16.68 4.21 -2.84
C ARG A 95 -16.16 3.28 -3.93
N CYS A 96 -14.88 2.91 -3.85
CA CYS A 96 -14.26 1.97 -4.76
C CYS A 96 -14.86 0.57 -4.65
N LEU A 97 -15.07 0.08 -3.44
CA LEU A 97 -15.61 -1.25 -3.20
C LEU A 97 -17.11 -1.38 -3.55
N ARG A 98 -17.91 -0.32 -3.38
CA ARG A 98 -19.35 -0.30 -3.72
C ARG A 98 -19.64 -0.63 -5.18
N ARG A 99 -18.74 -0.25 -6.08
CA ARG A 99 -18.86 -0.57 -7.51
C ARG A 99 -18.79 -2.07 -7.80
N TYR A 100 -18.26 -2.84 -6.85
CA TYR A 100 -18.13 -4.30 -6.92
C TYR A 100 -19.10 -5.02 -5.97
N GLY A 101 -20.15 -4.33 -5.50
CA GLY A 101 -21.19 -4.91 -4.65
C GLY A 101 -20.86 -4.98 -3.16
N TRP A 102 -19.73 -4.41 -2.73
CA TRP A 102 -19.31 -4.44 -1.31
C TRP A 102 -19.79 -3.21 -0.52
N ALA A 103 -20.14 -3.43 0.75
CA ALA A 103 -20.63 -2.40 1.65
C ALA A 103 -19.67 -2.19 2.83
N THR A 104 -19.79 -1.07 3.56
CA THR A 104 -18.93 -0.78 4.73
C THR A 104 -19.13 -1.76 5.89
N GLN A 105 -20.28 -2.42 5.94
CA GLN A 105 -20.62 -3.40 6.97
C GLN A 105 -20.04 -4.79 6.70
N GLN A 106 -19.69 -5.06 5.45
CA GLN A 106 -19.20 -6.35 4.96
C GLN A 106 -18.20 -6.07 3.83
N LEU A 107 -16.93 -6.06 4.19
CA LEU A 107 -15.83 -5.92 3.25
C LEU A 107 -15.47 -7.29 2.66
N PRO A 108 -14.81 -7.33 1.49
CA PRO A 108 -14.38 -8.58 0.89
C PRO A 108 -13.44 -9.34 1.82
N THR A 109 -13.59 -10.66 1.91
CA THR A 109 -12.63 -11.51 2.61
C THR A 109 -11.30 -11.55 1.85
N TRP A 110 -10.29 -12.24 2.40
CA TRP A 110 -9.06 -12.47 1.63
C TRP A 110 -9.32 -13.25 0.34
N GLU A 111 -10.27 -14.18 0.35
CA GLU A 111 -10.63 -14.98 -0.84
C GLU A 111 -11.29 -14.10 -1.91
N ASP A 112 -12.10 -13.13 -1.48
CA ASP A 112 -12.84 -12.20 -2.36
C ASP A 112 -12.16 -10.83 -2.56
N ARG A 113 -10.89 -10.71 -2.18
CA ARG A 113 -10.14 -9.46 -2.20
C ARG A 113 -10.19 -8.78 -3.56
N ILE A 114 -10.22 -7.44 -3.56
CA ILE A 114 -10.25 -6.64 -4.78
C ILE A 114 -8.90 -5.96 -4.98
N THR A 115 -8.30 -6.15 -6.16
CA THR A 115 -7.01 -5.55 -6.52
C THR A 115 -7.21 -4.49 -7.59
N PHE A 116 -6.80 -3.25 -7.27
CA PHE A 116 -6.79 -2.11 -8.18
C PHE A 116 -5.37 -1.92 -8.76
N PRO A 117 -5.15 -2.17 -10.05
CA PRO A 117 -3.86 -1.95 -10.69
C PRO A 117 -3.59 -0.46 -10.95
N ILE A 118 -2.31 -0.14 -11.12
CA ILE A 118 -1.84 1.19 -11.54
C ILE A 118 -2.58 1.65 -12.81
N GLY A 119 -2.99 2.91 -12.81
CA GLY A 119 -3.76 3.52 -13.90
C GLY A 119 -5.27 3.53 -13.69
N THR A 120 -5.81 2.74 -12.76
CA THR A 120 -7.23 2.81 -12.40
C THR A 120 -7.53 4.03 -11.52
N TYR A 121 -8.77 4.53 -11.57
CA TYR A 121 -9.21 5.61 -10.69
C TYR A 121 -9.06 5.21 -9.22
N CYS A 122 -9.53 4.01 -8.85
CA CYS A 122 -9.47 3.54 -7.47
C CYS A 122 -8.05 3.35 -6.94
N TYR A 123 -7.12 2.86 -7.76
CA TYR A 123 -5.71 2.85 -7.41
C TYR A 123 -5.22 4.27 -7.07
N SER A 124 -5.49 5.24 -7.95
CA SER A 124 -5.00 6.61 -7.81
C SER A 124 -5.64 7.31 -6.60
N ALA A 125 -6.94 7.11 -6.39
CA ALA A 125 -7.69 7.67 -5.28
C ALA A 125 -7.20 7.11 -3.94
N ILE A 126 -7.02 5.79 -3.83
CA ILE A 126 -6.52 5.15 -2.60
C ILE A 126 -5.06 5.55 -2.36
N LEU A 127 -4.21 5.64 -3.39
CA LEU A 127 -2.81 6.07 -3.25
C LEU A 127 -2.71 7.50 -2.70
N GLY A 128 -3.62 8.38 -3.09
CA GLY A 128 -3.71 9.76 -2.60
C GLY A 128 -4.18 9.90 -1.16
N THR A 129 -4.64 8.82 -0.52
CA THR A 129 -5.07 8.86 0.89
C THR A 129 -3.89 9.12 1.83
N PRO A 130 -4.10 9.78 2.99
CA PRO A 130 -3.03 9.99 3.96
C PRO A 130 -2.28 8.72 4.38
N ASN A 131 -2.99 7.59 4.45
CA ASN A 131 -2.43 6.30 4.83
C ASN A 131 -1.48 5.73 3.75
N SER A 132 -1.79 5.95 2.47
CA SER A 132 -1.04 5.34 1.36
C SER A 132 -0.01 6.29 0.75
N ASN A 133 -0.24 7.60 0.84
CA ASN A 133 0.69 8.61 0.35
C ASN A 133 2.07 8.49 1.01
N GLY A 134 2.13 8.05 2.27
CA GLY A 134 3.42 7.78 2.93
C GLY A 134 4.27 6.71 2.24
N ILE A 135 3.65 5.71 1.60
CA ILE A 135 4.35 4.68 0.83
C ILE A 135 4.90 5.27 -0.47
N ALA A 136 4.09 6.08 -1.17
CA ALA A 136 4.55 6.78 -2.38
C ALA A 136 5.72 7.70 -2.05
N MET A 137 5.58 8.52 -1.00
CA MET A 137 6.63 9.43 -0.55
C MET A 137 7.88 8.68 -0.13
N PHE A 138 7.78 7.52 0.54
CA PHE A 138 8.93 6.67 0.86
C PHE A 138 9.75 6.30 -0.38
N LEU A 139 9.11 5.91 -1.48
CA LEU A 139 9.81 5.60 -2.72
C LEU A 139 10.40 6.86 -3.38
N ILE A 140 9.65 7.96 -3.38
CA ILE A 140 10.04 9.22 -4.04
C ILE A 140 11.21 9.90 -3.32
N THR A 141 11.13 10.10 -2.01
CA THR A 141 12.14 10.83 -1.23
C THR A 141 13.45 10.05 -1.13
N HIS A 142 13.38 8.71 -1.17
CA HIS A 142 14.53 7.84 -1.04
C HIS A 142 14.98 7.17 -2.34
N LYS A 143 14.52 7.63 -3.51
CA LYS A 143 14.90 7.10 -4.85
C LYS A 143 16.40 7.05 -5.16
N PHE A 144 17.20 7.85 -4.45
CA PHE A 144 18.67 7.82 -4.59
C PHE A 144 19.32 6.70 -3.77
N ARG A 145 18.63 6.23 -2.73
CA ARG A 145 19.07 5.15 -1.83
C ARG A 145 18.36 3.81 -2.13
N LEU A 146 17.20 3.86 -2.77
CA LEU A 146 16.43 2.72 -3.23
C LEU A 146 16.61 2.53 -4.74
N LYS A 147 16.50 1.29 -5.23
CA LYS A 147 16.39 1.04 -6.66
C LYS A 147 15.06 1.60 -7.20
N THR A 148 15.08 2.05 -8.45
CA THR A 148 13.89 2.57 -9.12
C THR A 148 12.81 1.49 -9.16
N SER A 149 11.65 1.85 -8.65
CA SER A 149 10.52 0.95 -8.45
C SER A 149 9.22 1.75 -8.57
N THR A 150 8.12 1.04 -8.68
CA THR A 150 6.81 1.62 -8.89
C THR A 150 5.78 0.81 -8.14
N ILE A 151 4.85 1.51 -7.49
CA ILE A 151 3.69 0.88 -6.87
C ILE A 151 2.79 0.40 -8.02
N ALA A 152 2.61 -0.90 -8.15
CA ALA A 152 1.94 -1.51 -9.29
C ALA A 152 0.45 -1.77 -9.03
N SER A 153 0.06 -1.99 -7.77
CA SER A 153 -1.33 -2.23 -7.41
C SER A 153 -1.59 -2.05 -5.92
N VAL A 154 -2.85 -1.88 -5.55
CA VAL A 154 -3.36 -2.02 -4.18
C VAL A 154 -4.42 -3.11 -4.13
N THR A 155 -4.30 -4.00 -3.16
CA THR A 155 -5.31 -5.00 -2.85
C THR A 155 -6.02 -4.62 -1.56
N VAL A 156 -7.34 -4.63 -1.60
CA VAL A 156 -8.21 -4.23 -0.50
C VAL A 156 -9.04 -5.43 -0.04
N TYR A 157 -9.08 -5.64 1.28
CA TYR A 157 -9.88 -6.67 1.93
C TYR A 157 -10.21 -6.26 3.36
N GLY A 158 -11.21 -6.89 3.97
CA GLY A 158 -11.57 -6.69 5.36
C GLY A 158 -10.50 -7.24 6.30
N SER A 159 -10.14 -6.47 7.32
CA SER A 159 -9.19 -6.90 8.36
C SER A 159 -9.76 -7.93 9.35
N GLY A 160 -11.03 -8.29 9.23
CA GLY A 160 -11.78 -9.07 10.22
C GLY A 160 -12.06 -8.31 11.52
N SER A 161 -11.71 -7.02 11.58
CA SER A 161 -11.90 -6.16 12.75
C SER A 161 -12.95 -5.08 12.47
N ARG A 162 -13.64 -4.64 13.53
CA ARG A 162 -14.67 -3.60 13.46
C ARG A 162 -14.28 -2.38 14.29
N ASN A 163 -14.68 -1.20 13.82
CA ASN A 163 -14.50 0.05 14.56
C ASN A 163 -15.58 0.21 15.65
N GLY A 164 -15.51 1.29 16.44
CA GLY A 164 -16.49 1.58 17.50
C GLY A 164 -17.94 1.79 17.02
N GLU A 165 -18.14 1.96 15.72
CA GLU A 165 -19.45 2.08 15.05
C GLU A 165 -19.94 0.74 14.46
N GLY A 166 -19.17 -0.35 14.66
CA GLY A 166 -19.49 -1.68 14.15
C GLY A 166 -19.21 -1.87 12.65
N GLN A 167 -18.57 -0.91 11.97
CA GLN A 167 -18.16 -1.03 10.57
C GLN A 167 -16.87 -1.83 10.45
N GLU A 168 -16.72 -2.62 9.39
CA GLU A 168 -15.48 -3.35 9.15
C GLU A 168 -14.36 -2.41 8.71
N VAL A 169 -13.16 -2.68 9.21
CA VAL A 169 -11.97 -1.89 8.90
C VAL A 169 -11.21 -2.55 7.75
N PRO A 170 -10.90 -1.84 6.66
CA PRO A 170 -10.15 -2.42 5.55
C PRO A 170 -8.66 -2.56 5.88
N SER A 171 -8.01 -3.49 5.21
CA SER A 171 -6.57 -3.62 5.08
C SER A 171 -6.16 -3.31 3.64
N LEU A 172 -5.01 -2.67 3.47
CA LEU A 172 -4.47 -2.31 2.16
C LEU A 172 -3.12 -3.02 1.95
N LEU A 173 -3.03 -3.86 0.92
CA LEU A 173 -1.81 -4.53 0.53
C LEU A 173 -1.29 -3.91 -0.77
N TRP A 174 -0.21 -3.16 -0.66
CA TRP A 174 0.47 -2.53 -1.79
C TRP A 174 1.52 -3.44 -2.38
N TYR A 175 1.53 -3.55 -3.70
CA TYR A 175 2.54 -4.25 -4.46
C TYR A 175 3.51 -3.24 -5.08
N ILE A 176 4.81 -3.41 -4.85
CA ILE A 176 5.87 -2.59 -5.42
C ILE A 176 6.66 -3.47 -6.38
N SER A 177 6.69 -3.05 -7.64
CA SER A 177 7.38 -3.76 -8.72
C SER A 177 8.54 -2.94 -9.26
N LYS A 178 9.47 -3.62 -9.91
CA LYS A 178 10.50 -3.00 -10.74
C LYS A 178 9.86 -2.39 -11.99
N GLU A 179 10.47 -1.31 -12.50
CA GLU A 179 9.94 -0.48 -13.60
C GLU A 179 9.60 -1.27 -14.88
N ARG A 180 10.35 -2.34 -15.18
CA ARG A 180 10.11 -3.17 -16.38
C ARG A 180 8.74 -3.85 -16.36
N SER A 181 8.29 -4.33 -15.20
CA SER A 181 6.98 -5.01 -15.09
C SER A 181 5.81 -4.03 -15.19
N VAL A 182 6.03 -2.75 -14.84
CA VAL A 182 4.97 -1.72 -14.94
C VAL A 182 4.69 -1.32 -16.38
N ARG A 183 5.71 -1.22 -17.24
CA ARG A 183 5.48 -0.97 -18.68
C ARG A 183 4.59 -2.05 -19.29
N ARG A 184 4.80 -3.31 -18.88
CA ARG A 184 3.96 -4.43 -19.30
C ARG A 184 2.52 -4.26 -18.82
N PHE A 185 2.31 -3.94 -17.53
CA PHE A 185 0.96 -3.70 -17.00
C PHE A 185 0.24 -2.53 -17.69
N ARG A 186 0.96 -1.46 -18.03
CA ARG A 186 0.38 -0.33 -18.77
C ARG A 186 -0.06 -0.74 -20.17
N ASN A 187 0.77 -1.46 -20.90
CA ASN A 187 0.46 -1.91 -22.26
C ASN A 187 -0.70 -2.90 -22.28
N GLU A 188 -0.79 -3.80 -21.29
CA GLU A 188 -1.90 -4.74 -21.16
C GLU A 188 -3.23 -4.02 -20.88
N ASN A 189 -3.21 -2.94 -20.08
CA ASN A 189 -4.37 -2.08 -19.86
C ASN A 189 -4.79 -1.32 -21.13
N GLU A 190 -3.83 -0.73 -21.85
CA GLU A 190 -4.07 0.01 -23.11
C GLU A 190 -4.71 -0.91 -24.16
N ALA A 191 -4.17 -2.12 -24.37
CA ALA A 191 -4.70 -3.07 -25.35
C ALA A 191 -6.13 -3.56 -25.03
N TYR A 192 -6.52 -3.68 -23.76
CA TYR A 192 -7.88 -4.08 -23.41
C TYR A 192 -8.92 -3.01 -23.76
N GLN A 193 -8.60 -1.74 -23.52
CA GLN A 193 -9.48 -0.61 -23.84
C GLN A 193 -9.76 -0.52 -25.34
N GLU A 194 -8.74 -0.77 -26.17
CA GLU A 194 -8.89 -0.83 -27.63
C GLU A 194 -9.82 -1.95 -28.08
N ASN A 195 -9.83 -3.08 -27.37
CA ASN A 195 -10.62 -4.26 -27.73
C ASN A 195 -12.06 -4.25 -27.18
N ASN A 196 -12.39 -3.35 -26.24
CA ASN A 196 -13.72 -3.29 -25.60
C ASN A 196 -14.28 -1.85 -25.58
N PRO A 197 -14.46 -1.21 -26.75
CA PRO A 197 -14.84 0.20 -26.86
C PRO A 197 -16.29 0.50 -26.46
N GLU A 198 -17.13 -0.51 -26.25
CA GLU A 198 -18.52 -0.31 -25.79
C GLU A 198 -18.64 -0.23 -24.26
N ASP A 199 -17.60 -0.62 -23.54
CA ASP A 199 -17.56 -0.65 -22.07
C ASP A 199 -17.38 0.76 -21.47
N ASN A 200 -17.79 1.84 -22.17
CA ASN A 200 -17.47 3.28 -22.00
C ASN A 200 -17.55 3.91 -20.59
N ASP A 201 -17.92 3.16 -19.56
CA ASP A 201 -17.72 3.46 -18.14
C ASP A 201 -16.28 3.07 -17.64
N ILE A 202 -15.36 2.75 -18.58
CA ILE A 202 -13.99 2.14 -18.47
C ILE A 202 -12.93 2.90 -17.65
N THR A 203 -13.27 3.81 -16.73
CA THR A 203 -12.21 4.38 -15.84
C THR A 203 -11.76 3.40 -14.74
N GLU A 204 -12.45 2.28 -14.61
CA GLU A 204 -12.24 1.30 -13.55
C GLU A 204 -12.56 -0.14 -13.97
N VAL A 205 -11.95 -0.68 -15.02
CA VAL A 205 -12.02 -2.14 -15.22
C VAL A 205 -11.02 -2.80 -14.26
N PRO A 206 -11.48 -3.50 -13.21
CA PRO A 206 -10.61 -4.12 -12.19
C PRO A 206 -10.07 -5.47 -12.69
N HIS A 207 -9.71 -5.64 -13.96
CA HIS A 207 -9.31 -6.98 -14.39
C HIS A 207 -7.84 -7.29 -14.12
N ARG A 208 -7.65 -7.93 -12.97
CA ARG A 208 -6.79 -9.12 -12.76
C ARG A 208 -5.31 -8.98 -13.13
N LEU A 209 -4.63 -8.04 -12.48
CA LEU A 209 -3.41 -8.49 -11.79
C LEU A 209 -3.88 -9.34 -10.60
N GLN A 210 -4.23 -10.60 -10.85
CA GLN A 210 -4.32 -11.54 -9.73
C GLN A 210 -2.93 -11.52 -9.10
N PRO A 211 -2.77 -11.14 -7.81
CA PRO A 211 -1.54 -11.46 -7.13
C PRO A 211 -1.39 -12.97 -7.23
N GLN A 212 -0.42 -13.42 -8.02
CA GLN A 212 -0.01 -14.82 -8.06
C GLN A 212 0.29 -15.20 -6.60
N PRO A 213 -0.14 -16.38 -6.13
CA PRO A 213 0.45 -16.94 -4.94
C PRO A 213 1.96 -16.91 -5.15
N VAL A 214 2.68 -16.26 -4.23
CA VAL A 214 4.15 -16.21 -4.27
C VAL A 214 4.63 -17.66 -4.33
N ASP A 215 5.27 -18.08 -5.42
CA ASP A 215 5.99 -19.35 -5.43
C ASP A 215 7.00 -19.26 -4.27
N PRO A 216 7.00 -20.21 -3.30
CA PRO A 216 7.97 -20.20 -2.21
C PRO A 216 9.44 -20.19 -2.68
N ARG A 217 9.71 -20.39 -3.98
CA ARG A 217 11.03 -20.31 -4.61
C ARG A 217 11.43 -18.91 -5.09
N GLY A 218 10.53 -17.93 -5.10
CA GLY A 218 10.86 -16.53 -5.40
C GLY A 218 10.89 -16.14 -6.88
N ASP A 219 10.54 -17.05 -7.80
CA ASP A 219 10.44 -16.77 -9.23
C ASP A 219 9.03 -16.30 -9.60
N ASP A 220 8.92 -15.25 -10.42
CA ASP A 220 7.66 -14.70 -10.91
C ASP A 220 7.09 -15.60 -12.04
N CYS A 221 6.56 -16.77 -11.70
CA CYS A 221 5.93 -17.68 -12.66
C CYS A 221 4.43 -17.35 -12.84
N TRP A 222 3.93 -17.41 -14.09
CA TRP A 222 2.52 -17.17 -14.43
C TRP A 222 1.77 -18.47 -14.77
N VAL A 223 0.44 -18.48 -14.58
CA VAL A 223 -0.45 -19.59 -14.99
C VAL A 223 -0.32 -19.77 -16.51
N GLY A 224 0.18 -20.93 -16.92
CA GLY A 224 0.65 -21.21 -18.29
C GLY A 224 2.10 -21.71 -18.36
N GLY A 225 2.84 -21.70 -17.23
CA GLY A 225 4.10 -22.43 -17.10
C GLY A 225 5.33 -21.77 -17.74
N ILE A 226 5.27 -20.48 -18.07
CA ILE A 226 6.44 -19.74 -18.54
C ILE A 226 6.98 -18.90 -17.39
N CYS A 227 8.15 -19.30 -16.88
CA CYS A 227 8.92 -18.56 -15.88
C CYS A 227 10.03 -17.76 -16.59
N GLY A 228 10.33 -16.55 -16.10
CA GLY A 228 11.34 -15.65 -16.67
C GLY A 228 12.16 -14.93 -15.60
#